data_AF-A0A7X9YN41-F1
#
_entry.id   AF-A0A7X9YN41-F1
#
_cell.length_a   1.000
_cell.length_b   1.000
_cell.length_c   1.000
_cell.angle_alpha   90.00
_cell.angle_beta   90.00
_cell.angle_gamma   90.00
#
_symmetry.space_group_name_H-M   'P 1'
#
loop_
_entity.id
_entity.type
_entity.pdbx_description
1 polymer ?
#
loop_
_entity_poly.entity_id
_entity_poly.type
_entity_poly.pdbx_seq_one_letter_code
_entity_poly.pdbx_strand_id
1 'polypeptide(L)'
;MKMKKFIAPVLSLTLLMPGIAGAASAPQTPMTMMKASVNTPAADLRANLDHLLSEHFALAVTAMAKAYDGAKDADAAYKALDQNALDMQPAIASLYGDAGAKEFERIFRAHNKYTDDLVKATKMGNQAGIKQAQDNINGFVEEFSTFLSTATEGKLPKAAAKQALKVHEDLVQKVFDEYVAGDYADAYKAYREGFKEMFDVSKALSTAITTQMPEKFENTKADTKAADLRSALNHLASEHFALSALQMQEEFDGRTAASNALVTAEAGNTADFKAAIASVYGNDGANAFEKIWVTNHVNAQSDYVKAVKNNDATARAAVEKRIDGFTTEFATFLDSATAGNLPKAAGQQALTTHENQVQNVLDQYAAGNYDASYTTNREGFKVMFGVGQALGNAIVTQFNDKFQEPTTPAPAPVMTTVWMQLNSKMLKINDKTTNMDTTPVLWKNTTYIPLRFLSEGIGATVKWDKKAQQVTVMAGDDTLEFWVNNNVMEVNGVKKNVGATVFVNKDGRTQVPLRFIAELLNWDVKWAQKDGSITLTKSM
;
A
#
# COMPACT_ATOMS: atom_id res chain seq x y z
N MET A 1 -20.93 29.85 26.11
CA MET A 1 -21.57 29.10 25.01
C MET A 1 -20.73 27.85 24.79
N LYS A 2 -21.26 26.66 25.09
CA LYS A 2 -20.53 25.36 25.11
C LYS A 2 -20.91 24.55 23.86
N MET A 3 -19.95 24.04 23.10
CA MET A 3 -20.12 22.92 22.14
C MET A 3 -18.82 22.09 22.15
N LYS A 4 -18.84 20.92 22.79
CA LYS A 4 -19.01 19.56 22.22
C LYS A 4 -17.70 18.98 21.63
N LYS A 5 -16.99 18.21 22.48
CA LYS A 5 -15.96 17.24 22.10
C LYS A 5 -16.65 15.96 21.62
N PHE A 6 -16.23 15.41 20.49
CA PHE A 6 -16.67 14.09 20.03
C PHE A 6 -15.95 12.99 20.82
N ILE A 7 -16.73 11.98 21.21
CA ILE A 7 -16.41 10.88 22.11
C ILE A 7 -15.87 9.70 21.28
N ALA A 8 -14.72 9.16 21.69
CA ALA A 8 -14.18 7.88 21.23
C ALA A 8 -15.17 6.74 21.56
N PRO A 9 -15.26 5.66 20.76
CA PRO A 9 -16.12 4.54 21.09
C PRO A 9 -15.55 3.79 22.30
N VAL A 10 -16.14 4.05 23.47
CA VAL A 10 -15.92 3.32 24.72
C VAL A 10 -16.60 1.95 24.58
N LEU A 11 -15.81 0.88 24.49
CA LEU A 11 -16.27 -0.50 24.71
C LEU A 11 -16.56 -0.69 26.21
N SER A 12 -17.75 -0.28 26.64
CA SER A 12 -18.24 -0.53 28.00
C SER A 12 -18.75 -1.97 28.13
N LEU A 13 -17.97 -2.87 28.73
CA LEU A 13 -18.46 -4.15 29.24
C LEU A 13 -19.12 -3.92 30.60
N THR A 14 -20.44 -4.06 30.67
CA THR A 14 -21.14 -4.35 31.93
C THR A 14 -22.08 -5.53 31.71
N LEU A 15 -21.88 -6.59 32.50
CA LEU A 15 -22.87 -7.21 33.40
C LEU A 15 -22.53 -8.67 33.69
N LEU A 16 -22.27 -8.95 34.97
CA LEU A 16 -22.50 -10.25 35.59
C LEU A 16 -23.85 -10.19 36.30
N MET A 17 -24.78 -11.09 35.95
CA MET A 17 -25.57 -11.95 36.86
C MET A 17 -26.44 -12.94 36.06
N PRO A 18 -26.70 -14.16 36.59
CA PRO A 18 -27.37 -15.25 35.87
C PRO A 18 -28.88 -15.29 36.12
N GLY A 19 -29.67 -15.67 35.11
CA GLY A 19 -31.12 -15.83 35.24
C GLY A 19 -31.80 -16.57 34.08
N ILE A 20 -31.89 -17.90 34.24
CA ILE A 20 -32.99 -18.81 33.87
C ILE A 20 -33.52 -18.83 32.40
N ALA A 21 -33.10 -19.89 31.70
CA ALA A 21 -33.81 -20.80 30.78
C ALA A 21 -35.02 -20.32 29.94
N GLY A 22 -34.94 -20.63 28.63
CA GLY A 22 -36.09 -21.17 27.89
C GLY A 22 -36.40 -20.55 26.53
N ALA A 23 -35.53 -20.73 25.53
CA ALA A 23 -35.96 -20.74 24.13
C ALA A 23 -34.96 -21.55 23.29
N ALA A 24 -35.44 -22.60 22.61
CA ALA A 24 -34.64 -23.38 21.69
C ALA A 24 -34.25 -22.51 20.49
N SER A 25 -33.00 -22.04 20.46
CA SER A 25 -32.42 -21.39 19.30
C SER A 25 -32.14 -22.43 18.21
N ALA A 26 -32.54 -22.13 16.97
CA ALA A 26 -32.15 -22.87 15.77
C ALA A 26 -30.63 -23.10 15.76
N PRO A 27 -30.13 -24.20 15.18
CA PRO A 27 -28.69 -24.48 15.13
C PRO A 27 -27.99 -23.36 14.37
N GLN A 28 -27.35 -22.45 15.12
CA GLN A 28 -26.41 -21.49 14.57
C GLN A 28 -25.25 -22.32 14.02
N THR A 29 -25.11 -22.33 12.70
CA THR A 29 -23.88 -22.81 12.06
C THR A 29 -22.74 -22.01 12.68
N PRO A 30 -21.72 -22.65 13.31
CA PRO A 30 -20.64 -21.91 13.91
C PRO A 30 -19.97 -21.07 12.81
N MET A 31 -19.97 -19.74 12.98
CA MET A 31 -19.22 -18.86 12.08
C MET A 31 -17.76 -19.23 12.19
N THR A 32 -17.17 -19.70 11.10
CA THR A 32 -15.73 -19.94 11.01
C THR A 32 -15.02 -18.59 11.12
N MET A 33 -14.21 -18.42 12.16
CA MET A 33 -13.38 -17.24 12.35
C MET A 33 -12.03 -17.50 11.68
N MET A 34 -11.60 -16.64 10.77
CA MET A 34 -10.26 -16.76 10.17
C MET A 34 -9.25 -16.19 11.16
N LYS A 35 -8.09 -16.87 11.33
CA LYS A 35 -7.00 -16.35 12.15
C LYS A 35 -6.60 -14.97 11.65
N ALA A 36 -6.66 -13.96 12.51
CA ALA A 36 -6.27 -12.61 12.14
C ALA A 36 -4.77 -12.54 11.85
N SER A 37 -4.38 -11.74 10.86
CA SER A 37 -2.99 -11.53 10.46
C SER A 37 -2.78 -10.08 10.03
N VAL A 38 -1.66 -9.50 10.45
CA VAL A 38 -1.18 -8.21 9.91
C VAL A 38 -0.43 -8.36 8.59
N ASN A 39 -0.14 -9.61 8.20
CA ASN A 39 0.62 -10.00 7.02
C ASN A 39 -0.35 -10.67 6.05
N THR A 40 -1.03 -9.85 5.26
CA THR A 40 -1.88 -10.27 4.15
C THR A 40 -1.54 -9.41 2.95
N PRO A 41 -1.72 -9.89 1.70
CA PRO A 41 -1.43 -9.08 0.52
C PRO A 41 -2.12 -7.71 0.53
N ALA A 42 -3.38 -7.63 1.00
CA ALA A 42 -4.09 -6.36 1.12
C ALA A 42 -3.55 -5.45 2.24
N ALA A 43 -3.14 -6.02 3.38
CA ALA A 43 -2.48 -5.25 4.44
C ALA A 43 -1.07 -4.76 4.03
N ASP A 44 -0.35 -5.54 3.22
CA ASP A 44 0.93 -5.14 2.65
C ASP A 44 0.78 -4.01 1.62
N LEU A 45 -0.25 -4.07 0.76
CA LEU A 45 -0.60 -2.93 -0.10
C LEU A 45 -0.82 -1.66 0.71
N ARG A 46 -1.67 -1.74 1.76
CA ARG A 46 -1.95 -0.59 2.61
C ARG A 46 -0.69 -0.06 3.30
N ALA A 47 0.14 -0.93 3.87
CA ALA A 47 1.38 -0.52 4.53
C ALA A 47 2.38 0.13 3.55
N ASN A 48 2.44 -0.32 2.29
CA ASN A 48 3.26 0.31 1.27
C ASN A 48 2.75 1.69 0.86
N LEU A 49 1.43 1.87 0.77
CA LEU A 49 0.82 3.18 0.53
C LEU A 49 1.00 4.11 1.73
N ASP A 50 0.80 3.60 2.95
CA ASP A 50 1.05 4.32 4.20
C ASP A 50 2.48 4.89 4.17
N HIS A 51 3.46 4.07 3.78
CA HIS A 51 4.86 4.49 3.65
C HIS A 51 5.07 5.59 2.63
N LEU A 52 4.73 5.32 1.37
CA LEU A 52 5.06 6.23 0.27
C LEU A 52 4.37 7.58 0.43
N LEU A 53 3.09 7.60 0.82
CA LEU A 53 2.29 8.83 0.94
C LEU A 53 2.63 9.64 2.19
N SER A 54 2.90 8.99 3.33
CA SER A 54 3.31 9.72 4.55
C SER A 54 4.72 10.29 4.41
N GLU A 55 5.65 9.56 3.79
CA GLU A 55 6.98 10.07 3.46
C GLU A 55 6.88 11.27 2.51
N HIS A 56 6.01 11.17 1.51
CA HIS A 56 5.77 12.26 0.57
C HIS A 56 5.34 13.55 1.28
N PHE A 57 4.34 13.47 2.15
CA PHE A 57 3.87 14.60 2.93
C PHE A 57 5.01 15.21 3.78
N ALA A 58 5.77 14.36 4.49
CA ALA A 58 6.87 14.81 5.34
C ALA A 58 7.98 15.52 4.54
N LEU A 59 8.36 14.97 3.37
CA LEU A 59 9.36 15.55 2.49
C LEU A 59 8.87 16.84 1.84
N ALA A 60 7.60 16.92 1.44
CA ALA A 60 7.04 18.09 0.79
C ALA A 60 7.10 19.32 1.70
N VAL A 61 6.53 19.23 2.90
CA VAL A 61 6.53 20.35 3.86
C VAL A 61 7.94 20.71 4.34
N THR A 62 8.83 19.71 4.47
CA THR A 62 10.25 19.96 4.81
C THR A 62 10.95 20.71 3.69
N ALA A 63 10.84 20.26 2.44
CA ALA A 63 11.47 20.91 1.29
C ALA A 63 10.96 22.35 1.10
N MET A 64 9.65 22.58 1.30
CA MET A 64 9.06 23.91 1.28
C MET A 64 9.67 24.84 2.34
N ALA A 65 9.76 24.38 3.59
CA ALA A 65 10.33 25.15 4.69
C ALA A 65 11.81 25.47 4.44
N LYS A 66 12.62 24.46 4.10
CA LYS A 66 14.06 24.62 3.81
C LYS A 66 14.28 25.59 2.63
N ALA A 67 13.48 25.50 1.58
CA ALA A 67 13.57 26.40 0.43
C ALA A 67 13.17 27.84 0.76
N TYR A 68 12.10 28.03 1.55
CA TYR A 68 11.68 29.35 2.02
C TYR A 68 12.78 30.01 2.85
N ASP A 69 13.39 29.28 3.79
CA ASP A 69 14.51 29.76 4.59
C ASP A 69 15.79 30.03 3.77
N GLY A 70 15.91 29.42 2.59
CA GLY A 70 17.18 29.40 1.85
C GLY A 70 18.24 28.55 2.53
N ALA A 71 17.81 27.46 3.18
CA ALA A 71 18.69 26.51 3.85
C ALA A 71 19.60 25.80 2.84
N LYS A 72 20.80 25.40 3.30
CA LYS A 72 21.83 24.79 2.43
C LYS A 72 21.43 23.41 1.91
N ASP A 73 20.50 22.75 2.59
CA ASP A 73 20.02 21.41 2.27
C ASP A 73 18.72 21.42 1.45
N ALA A 74 18.20 22.59 1.05
CA ALA A 74 16.94 22.70 0.32
C ALA A 74 16.94 21.89 -1.00
N ASP A 75 18.04 21.90 -1.74
CA ASP A 75 18.17 21.12 -2.98
C ASP A 75 18.14 19.60 -2.71
N ALA A 76 18.78 19.15 -1.63
CA ALA A 76 18.76 17.75 -1.22
C ALA A 76 17.36 17.31 -0.76
N ALA A 77 16.63 18.20 -0.07
CA ALA A 77 15.25 17.97 0.33
C ALA A 77 14.32 17.81 -0.89
N TYR A 78 14.42 18.68 -1.90
CA TYR A 78 13.64 18.54 -3.13
C TYR A 78 14.02 17.31 -3.94
N LYS A 79 15.30 16.94 -3.99
CA LYS A 79 15.76 15.71 -4.63
C LYS A 79 15.19 14.48 -3.95
N ALA A 80 15.11 14.47 -2.62
CA ALA A 80 14.49 13.40 -1.84
C ALA A 80 12.97 13.31 -2.13
N LEU A 81 12.27 14.45 -2.20
CA LEU A 81 10.85 14.52 -2.58
C LEU A 81 10.60 13.98 -4.00
N ASP A 82 11.44 14.35 -4.96
CA ASP A 82 11.35 13.84 -6.33
C ASP A 82 11.61 12.33 -6.40
N GLN A 83 12.62 11.85 -5.67
CA GLN A 83 12.91 10.42 -5.59
C GLN A 83 11.74 9.65 -4.96
N ASN A 84 11.08 10.17 -3.93
CA ASN A 84 9.87 9.56 -3.37
C ASN A 84 8.76 9.42 -4.44
N ALA A 85 8.54 10.44 -5.27
CA ALA A 85 7.58 10.36 -6.38
C ALA A 85 7.96 9.30 -7.42
N LEU A 86 9.26 9.13 -7.71
CA LEU A 86 9.77 8.06 -8.58
C LEU A 86 9.57 6.67 -7.95
N ASP A 87 9.76 6.55 -6.64
CA ASP A 87 9.62 5.30 -5.90
C ASP A 87 8.16 4.81 -5.82
N MET A 88 7.18 5.69 -6.08
CA MET A 88 5.78 5.28 -6.22
C MET A 88 5.49 4.59 -7.55
N GLN A 89 6.27 4.84 -8.61
CA GLN A 89 5.98 4.31 -9.94
C GLN A 89 5.96 2.79 -10.01
N PRO A 90 6.92 2.05 -9.42
CA PRO A 90 6.88 0.59 -9.45
C PRO A 90 5.63 0.03 -8.76
N ALA A 91 5.16 0.69 -7.70
CA ALA A 91 3.93 0.30 -7.02
C ALA A 91 2.71 0.49 -7.95
N ILE A 92 2.60 1.64 -8.62
CA ILE A 92 1.52 1.90 -9.58
C ILE A 92 1.61 0.99 -10.81
N ALA A 93 2.80 0.76 -11.35
CA ALA A 93 3.04 -0.13 -12.49
C ALA A 93 2.60 -1.56 -12.16
N SER A 94 2.88 -2.03 -10.95
CA SER A 94 2.46 -3.36 -10.50
C SER A 94 0.93 -3.50 -10.48
N LEU A 95 0.18 -2.41 -10.32
CA LEU A 95 -1.28 -2.41 -10.22
C LEU A 95 -1.96 -2.16 -11.59
N TYR A 96 -1.46 -1.17 -12.34
CA TYR A 96 -2.12 -0.58 -13.50
C TYR A 96 -1.25 -0.54 -14.77
N GLY A 97 -0.09 -1.20 -14.76
CA GLY A 97 0.85 -1.29 -15.87
C GLY A 97 1.63 0.01 -16.14
N ASP A 98 2.57 -0.06 -17.07
CA ASP A 98 3.51 1.04 -17.37
C ASP A 98 2.80 2.32 -17.85
N ALA A 99 1.69 2.19 -18.58
CA ALA A 99 0.92 3.33 -19.04
C ALA A 99 0.28 4.08 -17.86
N GLY A 100 -0.30 3.35 -16.90
CA GLY A 100 -0.85 3.93 -15.68
C GLY A 100 0.23 4.58 -14.82
N ALA A 101 1.41 3.95 -14.70
CA ALA A 101 2.53 4.49 -13.96
C ALA A 101 3.10 5.78 -14.58
N LYS A 102 3.21 5.86 -15.90
CA LYS A 102 3.65 7.07 -16.62
C LYS A 102 2.66 8.22 -16.46
N GLU A 103 1.36 7.92 -16.52
CA GLU A 103 0.34 8.95 -16.33
C GLU A 103 0.28 9.44 -14.88
N PHE A 104 0.42 8.53 -13.91
CA PHE A 104 0.62 8.89 -12.51
C PHE A 104 1.84 9.81 -12.36
N GLU A 105 2.99 9.44 -12.92
CA GLU A 105 4.21 10.26 -12.84
C GLU A 105 3.97 11.66 -13.40
N ARG A 106 3.37 11.77 -14.59
CA ARG A 106 3.14 13.05 -15.26
C ARG A 106 2.33 14.00 -14.38
N ILE A 107 1.27 13.50 -13.75
CA ILE A 107 0.38 14.29 -12.90
C ILE A 107 1.06 14.58 -11.54
N PHE A 108 1.60 13.54 -10.91
CA PHE A 108 2.14 13.61 -9.56
C PHE A 108 3.46 14.39 -9.52
N ARG A 109 4.43 14.18 -10.40
CA ARG A 109 5.66 14.98 -10.35
C ARG A 109 5.44 16.46 -10.70
N ALA A 110 4.41 16.77 -11.49
CA ALA A 110 4.05 18.16 -11.78
C ALA A 110 3.55 18.91 -10.54
N HIS A 111 2.82 18.25 -9.63
CA HIS A 111 2.31 18.90 -8.43
C HIS A 111 3.44 19.37 -7.49
N ASN A 112 4.51 18.58 -7.33
CA ASN A 112 5.72 18.98 -6.59
C ASN A 112 6.29 20.31 -7.08
N LYS A 113 6.25 20.53 -8.40
CA LYS A 113 6.74 21.78 -9.01
C LYS A 113 5.85 22.97 -8.66
N TYR A 114 4.53 22.78 -8.60
CA TYR A 114 3.60 23.87 -8.25
C TYR A 114 3.82 24.33 -6.81
N THR A 115 4.16 23.40 -5.92
CA THR A 115 4.52 23.67 -4.53
C THR A 115 5.83 24.47 -4.42
N ASP A 116 6.85 24.16 -5.24
CA ASP A 116 8.08 24.95 -5.32
C ASP A 116 7.83 26.37 -5.88
N ASP A 117 6.99 26.49 -6.92
CA ASP A 117 6.58 27.79 -7.48
C ASP A 117 5.84 28.66 -6.44
N LEU A 118 4.99 28.03 -5.60
CA LEU A 118 4.32 28.69 -4.47
C LEU A 118 5.33 29.23 -3.45
N VAL A 119 6.32 28.44 -3.05
CA VAL A 119 7.37 28.85 -2.10
C VAL A 119 8.15 30.05 -2.64
N LYS A 120 8.59 29.97 -3.90
CA LYS A 120 9.31 31.05 -4.59
C LYS A 120 8.47 32.33 -4.65
N ALA A 121 7.22 32.23 -5.06
CA ALA A 121 6.32 33.38 -5.15
C ALA A 121 6.05 34.01 -3.78
N THR A 122 5.88 33.18 -2.74
CA THR A 122 5.69 33.63 -1.35
C THR A 122 6.90 34.39 -0.84
N LYS A 123 8.10 33.85 -1.02
CA LYS A 123 9.37 34.50 -0.64
C LYS A 123 9.59 35.84 -1.34
N MET A 124 9.09 35.97 -2.58
CA MET A 124 9.17 37.21 -3.36
C MET A 124 8.04 38.21 -3.04
N GLY A 125 7.05 37.85 -2.20
CA GLY A 125 5.83 38.64 -2.01
C GLY A 125 4.98 38.78 -3.28
N ASN A 126 5.16 37.89 -4.26
CA ASN A 126 4.49 37.94 -5.54
C ASN A 126 3.09 37.33 -5.47
N GLN A 127 2.09 38.16 -5.17
CA GLN A 127 0.68 37.73 -5.03
C GLN A 127 0.11 37.08 -6.30
N ALA A 128 0.49 37.56 -7.48
CA ALA A 128 0.05 36.95 -8.74
C ALA A 128 0.66 35.55 -8.93
N GLY A 129 1.92 35.38 -8.56
CA GLY A 129 2.61 34.08 -8.57
C GLY A 129 2.02 33.09 -7.57
N ILE A 130 1.71 33.54 -6.35
CA ILE A 130 1.03 32.72 -5.32
C ILE A 130 -0.30 32.21 -5.88
N LYS A 131 -1.13 33.13 -6.41
CA LYS A 131 -2.42 32.75 -6.99
C LYS A 131 -2.26 31.75 -8.15
N GLN A 132 -1.29 31.95 -9.03
CA GLN A 132 -1.04 31.04 -10.15
C GLN A 132 -0.65 29.64 -9.67
N ALA A 133 0.21 29.54 -8.65
CA ALA A 133 0.59 28.25 -8.08
C ALA A 133 -0.61 27.55 -7.43
N GLN A 134 -1.44 28.28 -6.68
CA GLN A 134 -2.68 27.76 -6.09
C GLN A 134 -3.68 27.30 -7.15
N ASP A 135 -3.83 28.04 -8.25
CA ASP A 135 -4.69 27.63 -9.38
C ASP A 135 -4.17 26.31 -10.02
N ASN A 136 -2.85 26.14 -10.15
CA ASN A 136 -2.25 24.91 -10.66
C ASN A 136 -2.46 23.71 -9.70
N ILE A 137 -2.31 23.92 -8.39
CA ILE A 137 -2.60 22.90 -7.36
C ILE A 137 -4.08 22.47 -7.42
N ASN A 138 -5.00 23.42 -7.57
CA ASN A 138 -6.43 23.09 -7.75
C ASN A 138 -6.68 22.31 -9.05
N GLY A 139 -5.93 22.61 -10.12
CA GLY A 139 -5.94 21.84 -11.36
C GLY A 139 -5.48 20.39 -11.15
N PHE A 140 -4.39 20.20 -10.41
CA PHE A 140 -3.91 18.87 -9.99
C PHE A 140 -4.99 18.09 -9.24
N VAL A 141 -5.66 18.70 -8.25
CA VAL A 141 -6.74 18.04 -7.50
C VAL A 141 -7.86 17.53 -8.43
N GLU A 142 -8.24 18.30 -9.44
CA GLU A 142 -9.26 17.90 -10.42
C GLU A 142 -8.80 16.78 -11.36
N GLU A 143 -7.58 16.90 -11.88
CA GLU A 143 -6.99 15.92 -12.81
C GLU A 143 -6.71 14.60 -12.10
N PHE A 144 -6.06 14.65 -10.94
CA PHE A 144 -5.65 13.47 -10.20
C PHE A 144 -6.84 12.74 -9.57
N SER A 145 -7.88 13.45 -9.10
CA SER A 145 -9.12 12.79 -8.67
C SER A 145 -9.84 12.06 -9.83
N THR A 146 -9.75 12.58 -11.05
CA THR A 146 -10.24 11.90 -12.26
C THR A 146 -9.42 10.65 -12.53
N PHE A 147 -8.09 10.77 -12.53
CA PHE A 147 -7.17 9.65 -12.71
C PHE A 147 -7.45 8.52 -11.70
N LEU A 148 -7.51 8.82 -10.40
CA LEU A 148 -7.76 7.84 -9.34
C LEU A 148 -9.13 7.16 -9.51
N SER A 149 -10.17 7.93 -9.81
CA SER A 149 -11.51 7.37 -10.02
C SER A 149 -11.58 6.48 -11.26
N THR A 150 -10.88 6.83 -12.34
CA THR A 150 -10.83 6.02 -13.55
C THR A 150 -10.00 4.76 -13.33
N ALA A 151 -8.81 4.87 -12.73
CA ALA A 151 -7.93 3.74 -12.44
C ALA A 151 -8.60 2.71 -11.53
N THR A 152 -9.38 3.16 -10.56
CA THR A 152 -10.13 2.29 -9.65
C THR A 152 -11.51 1.87 -10.16
N GLU A 153 -11.86 2.14 -11.43
CA GLU A 153 -13.18 1.83 -12.02
C GLU A 153 -14.35 2.36 -11.17
N GLY A 154 -14.18 3.52 -10.54
CA GLY A 154 -15.16 4.17 -9.68
C GLY A 154 -15.30 3.54 -8.28
N LYS A 155 -14.50 2.53 -7.92
CA LYS A 155 -14.44 2.00 -6.54
C LYS A 155 -13.98 3.05 -5.56
N LEU A 156 -13.11 3.97 -5.99
CA LEU A 156 -12.94 5.26 -5.34
C LEU A 156 -13.71 6.32 -6.14
N PRO A 157 -14.85 6.83 -5.65
CA PRO A 157 -15.60 7.86 -6.35
C PRO A 157 -14.77 9.13 -6.53
N LYS A 158 -14.80 9.75 -7.73
CA LYS A 158 -14.10 11.01 -8.02
C LYS A 158 -14.35 12.10 -6.97
N ALA A 159 -15.58 12.25 -6.47
CA ALA A 159 -15.90 13.24 -5.44
C ALA A 159 -15.17 12.98 -4.11
N ALA A 160 -15.06 11.71 -3.71
CA ALA A 160 -14.32 11.31 -2.51
C ALA A 160 -12.81 11.52 -2.71
N ALA A 161 -12.27 11.11 -3.86
CA ALA A 161 -10.87 11.35 -4.22
C ALA A 161 -10.54 12.85 -4.21
N LYS A 162 -11.39 13.67 -4.83
CA LYS A 162 -11.23 15.13 -4.89
C LYS A 162 -11.23 15.75 -3.49
N GLN A 163 -12.15 15.30 -2.62
CA GLN A 163 -12.22 15.80 -1.24
C GLN A 163 -10.95 15.45 -0.46
N ALA A 164 -10.48 14.21 -0.54
CA ALA A 164 -9.27 13.76 0.15
C ALA A 164 -8.03 14.53 -0.33
N LEU A 165 -7.86 14.69 -1.64
CA LEU A 165 -6.77 15.49 -2.22
C LEU A 165 -6.86 16.96 -1.79
N LYS A 166 -8.06 17.55 -1.74
CA LYS A 166 -8.22 18.93 -1.29
C LYS A 166 -7.82 19.11 0.18
N VAL A 167 -8.20 18.17 1.05
CA VAL A 167 -7.80 18.18 2.46
C VAL A 167 -6.28 18.06 2.60
N HIS A 168 -5.65 17.17 1.83
CA HIS A 168 -4.20 17.05 1.79
C HIS A 168 -3.51 18.37 1.40
N GLU A 169 -3.88 18.95 0.26
CA GLU A 169 -3.29 20.21 -0.23
C GLU A 169 -3.53 21.38 0.74
N ASP A 170 -4.71 21.44 1.37
CA ASP A 170 -5.02 22.45 2.37
C ASP A 170 -4.15 22.31 3.62
N LEU A 171 -3.84 21.08 4.04
CA LEU A 171 -2.95 20.82 5.17
C LEU A 171 -1.49 21.14 4.82
N VAL A 172 -1.02 20.79 3.61
CA VAL A 172 0.32 21.16 3.13
C VAL A 172 0.47 22.70 3.11
N GLN A 173 -0.49 23.40 2.51
CA GLN A 173 -0.51 24.86 2.47
C GLN A 173 -0.57 25.46 3.88
N LYS A 174 -1.41 24.92 4.78
CA LYS A 174 -1.52 25.41 6.15
C LYS A 174 -0.21 25.25 6.91
N VAL A 175 0.46 24.10 6.82
CA VAL A 175 1.79 23.93 7.43
C VAL A 175 2.75 25.02 6.97
N PHE A 176 2.77 25.27 5.66
CA PHE A 176 3.64 26.28 5.08
C PHE A 176 3.29 27.71 5.51
N ASP A 177 2.02 28.08 5.51
CA ASP A 177 1.56 29.42 5.89
C ASP A 177 1.88 29.74 7.36
N GLU A 178 1.59 28.80 8.27
CA GLU A 178 1.91 28.94 9.70
C GLU A 178 3.44 28.99 9.91
N TYR A 179 4.21 28.19 9.15
CA TYR A 179 5.68 28.22 9.20
C TYR A 179 6.23 29.58 8.76
N VAL A 180 5.72 30.12 7.64
CA VAL A 180 6.10 31.44 7.10
C VAL A 180 5.73 32.57 8.07
N ALA A 181 4.61 32.44 8.78
CA ALA A 181 4.18 33.37 9.82
C ALA A 181 5.08 33.32 11.08
N GLY A 182 5.90 32.28 11.22
CA GLY A 182 6.72 32.02 12.41
C GLY A 182 5.96 31.32 13.54
N ASP A 183 4.72 30.90 13.29
CA ASP A 183 3.84 30.20 14.22
C ASP A 183 4.12 28.70 14.21
N TYR A 184 5.37 28.32 14.51
CA TYR A 184 5.86 26.94 14.40
C TYR A 184 5.03 25.92 15.19
N ALA A 185 4.43 26.32 16.32
CA ALA A 185 3.57 25.43 17.10
C ALA A 185 2.32 25.01 16.32
N ASP A 186 1.67 25.95 15.63
CA ASP A 186 0.49 25.66 14.80
C ASP A 186 0.90 25.00 13.47
N ALA A 187 2.06 25.35 12.92
CA ALA A 187 2.64 24.66 11.76
C ALA A 187 2.84 23.17 12.04
N TYR A 188 3.49 22.80 13.15
CA TYR A 188 3.73 21.39 13.47
C TYR A 188 2.49 20.68 14.00
N LYS A 189 1.50 21.39 14.53
CA LYS A 189 0.17 20.80 14.76
C LYS A 189 -0.51 20.43 13.44
N ALA A 190 -0.51 21.32 12.47
CA ALA A 190 -1.03 21.05 11.12
C ALA A 190 -0.23 19.95 10.41
N TYR A 191 1.08 19.86 10.66
CA TYR A 191 1.94 18.79 10.15
C TYR A 191 1.43 17.43 10.62
N ARG A 192 1.20 17.27 11.93
CA ARG A 192 0.71 16.02 12.50
C ARG A 192 -0.69 15.65 11.96
N GLU A 193 -1.56 16.65 11.78
CA GLU A 193 -2.87 16.46 11.15
C GLU A 193 -2.74 15.95 9.70
N GLY A 194 -1.89 16.58 8.88
CA GLY A 194 -1.66 16.17 7.49
C GLY A 194 -0.90 14.86 7.33
N PHE A 195 0.05 14.58 8.21
CA PHE A 195 0.77 13.31 8.23
C PHE A 195 -0.18 12.14 8.53
N LYS A 196 -1.07 12.31 9.52
CA LYS A 196 -2.11 11.34 9.83
C LYS A 196 -3.08 11.12 8.66
N GLU A 197 -3.49 12.19 7.96
CA GLU A 197 -4.42 12.12 6.82
C GLU A 197 -3.91 11.14 5.74
N MET A 198 -2.58 11.01 5.55
CA MET A 198 -2.02 10.08 4.56
C MET A 198 -2.34 8.61 4.86
N PHE A 199 -2.55 8.24 6.11
CA PHE A 199 -2.98 6.88 6.49
C PHE A 199 -4.46 6.65 6.20
N ASP A 200 -5.29 7.69 6.34
CA ASP A 200 -6.72 7.64 5.98
C ASP A 200 -6.89 7.55 4.45
N VAL A 201 -6.08 8.32 3.69
CA VAL A 201 -5.99 8.21 2.22
C VAL A 201 -5.51 6.82 1.79
N SER A 202 -4.47 6.29 2.44
CA SER A 202 -3.94 4.95 2.15
C SER A 202 -4.97 3.86 2.42
N LYS A 203 -5.76 3.97 3.50
CA LYS A 203 -6.89 3.07 3.77
C LYS A 203 -7.94 3.15 2.65
N ALA A 204 -8.36 4.34 2.25
CA ALA A 204 -9.36 4.51 1.19
C ALA A 204 -8.89 3.93 -0.16
N LEU A 205 -7.65 4.23 -0.56
CA LEU A 205 -7.05 3.73 -1.81
C LEU A 205 -6.88 2.21 -1.78
N SER A 206 -6.26 1.66 -0.73
CA SER A 206 -6.04 0.22 -0.62
C SER A 206 -7.36 -0.57 -0.59
N THR A 207 -8.39 -0.06 0.09
CA THR A 207 -9.74 -0.67 0.07
C THR A 207 -10.35 -0.62 -1.33
N ALA A 208 -10.25 0.50 -2.04
CA ALA A 208 -10.76 0.60 -3.41
C ALA A 208 -10.05 -0.37 -4.38
N ILE A 209 -8.71 -0.44 -4.30
CA ILE A 209 -7.86 -1.31 -5.13
C ILE A 209 -8.16 -2.79 -4.85
N THR A 210 -8.21 -3.18 -3.58
CA THR A 210 -8.48 -4.58 -3.19
C THR A 210 -9.92 -4.99 -3.50
N THR A 211 -10.86 -4.05 -3.50
CA THR A 211 -12.24 -4.29 -3.97
C THR A 211 -12.32 -4.42 -5.49
N GLN A 212 -11.47 -3.70 -6.24
CA GLN A 212 -11.41 -3.78 -7.71
C GLN A 212 -10.80 -5.10 -8.17
N MET A 213 -9.71 -5.55 -7.53
CA MET A 213 -8.91 -6.71 -7.94
C MET A 213 -8.75 -7.73 -6.81
N PRO A 214 -9.84 -8.33 -6.28
CA PRO A 214 -9.78 -9.15 -5.06
C PRO A 214 -8.87 -10.38 -5.21
N GLU A 215 -8.83 -11.02 -6.38
CA GLU A 215 -7.99 -12.21 -6.60
C GLU A 215 -6.49 -11.90 -6.49
N LYS A 216 -6.06 -10.72 -6.94
CA LYS A 216 -4.66 -10.26 -6.85
C LYS A 216 -4.16 -10.12 -5.42
N PHE A 217 -5.09 -9.97 -4.47
CA PHE A 217 -4.81 -9.85 -3.05
C PHE A 217 -5.33 -11.04 -2.25
N GLU A 218 -5.49 -12.20 -2.90
CA GLU A 218 -5.95 -13.44 -2.26
C GLU A 218 -7.28 -13.29 -1.52
N ASN A 219 -8.15 -12.39 -2.00
CA ASN A 219 -9.42 -12.01 -1.37
C ASN A 219 -9.28 -11.47 0.07
N THR A 220 -8.08 -11.02 0.44
CA THR A 220 -7.82 -10.36 1.73
C THR A 220 -8.26 -8.90 1.69
N LYS A 221 -8.53 -8.31 2.86
CA LYS A 221 -9.05 -6.94 2.99
C LYS A 221 -8.01 -6.01 3.62
N ALA A 222 -7.95 -4.78 3.13
CA ALA A 222 -7.01 -3.76 3.60
C ALA A 222 -7.48 -3.05 4.90
N ASP A 223 -8.75 -3.23 5.28
CA ASP A 223 -9.43 -2.55 6.39
C ASP A 223 -9.84 -3.47 7.53
N THR A 224 -9.19 -4.64 7.67
CA THR A 224 -9.39 -5.51 8.84
C THR A 224 -8.85 -4.85 10.11
N LYS A 225 -9.35 -5.27 11.28
CA LYS A 225 -8.81 -4.84 12.59
C LYS A 225 -7.31 -5.03 12.74
N ALA A 226 -6.76 -6.12 12.18
CA ALA A 226 -5.33 -6.40 12.21
C ALA A 226 -4.54 -5.43 11.30
N ALA A 227 -5.07 -5.14 10.10
CA ALA A 227 -4.49 -4.14 9.20
C ALA A 227 -4.57 -2.73 9.79
N ASP A 228 -5.68 -2.39 10.46
CA ASP A 228 -5.85 -1.12 11.18
C ASP A 228 -4.82 -0.98 12.31
N LEU A 229 -4.55 -2.03 13.08
CA LEU A 229 -3.49 -2.01 14.10
C LEU A 229 -2.13 -1.75 13.46
N ARG A 230 -1.76 -2.49 12.40
CA ARG A 230 -0.47 -2.32 11.72
C ARG A 230 -0.31 -0.89 11.19
N SER A 231 -1.33 -0.37 10.53
CA SER A 231 -1.33 1.00 10.00
C SER A 231 -1.21 2.05 11.11
N ALA A 232 -1.90 1.86 12.24
CA ALA A 232 -1.76 2.75 13.40
C ALA A 232 -0.35 2.72 14.01
N LEU A 233 0.28 1.55 14.11
CA LEU A 233 1.66 1.42 14.60
C LEU A 233 2.67 2.01 13.61
N ASN A 234 2.47 1.80 12.30
CA ASN A 234 3.26 2.43 11.24
C ASN A 234 3.18 3.96 11.36
N HIS A 235 1.98 4.52 11.52
CA HIS A 235 1.75 5.95 11.70
C HIS A 235 2.55 6.51 12.87
N LEU A 236 2.38 5.94 14.05
CA LEU A 236 3.02 6.47 15.25
C LEU A 236 4.55 6.39 15.15
N ALA A 237 5.09 5.27 14.68
CA ALA A 237 6.54 5.07 14.53
C ALA A 237 7.16 5.98 13.46
N SER A 238 6.52 6.10 12.30
CA SER A 238 7.03 6.94 11.20
C SER A 238 6.89 8.43 11.49
N GLU A 239 5.81 8.87 12.14
CA GLU A 239 5.64 10.26 12.60
C GLU A 239 6.72 10.62 13.62
N HIS A 240 6.99 9.74 14.61
CA HIS A 240 8.07 9.95 15.59
C HIS A 240 9.42 10.15 14.91
N PHE A 241 9.77 9.27 13.96
CA PHE A 241 11.04 9.37 13.25
C PHE A 241 11.15 10.66 12.43
N ALA A 242 10.10 11.04 11.69
CA ALA A 242 10.12 12.25 10.88
C ALA A 242 10.22 13.54 11.72
N LEU A 243 9.48 13.61 12.83
CA LEU A 243 9.57 14.73 13.77
C LEU A 243 10.96 14.81 14.40
N SER A 244 11.51 13.69 14.87
CA SER A 244 12.82 13.64 15.52
C SER A 244 13.96 14.00 14.57
N ALA A 245 13.97 13.49 13.35
CA ALA A 245 14.98 13.85 12.36
C ALA A 245 14.96 15.35 12.04
N LEU A 246 13.76 15.94 11.89
CA LEU A 246 13.62 17.37 11.65
C LEU A 246 14.01 18.19 12.89
N GLN A 247 13.63 17.74 14.09
CA GLN A 247 13.97 18.38 15.37
C GLN A 247 15.48 18.48 15.55
N MET A 248 16.20 17.38 15.29
CA MET A 248 17.65 17.32 15.41
C MET A 248 18.34 18.27 14.44
N GLN A 249 17.85 18.37 13.19
CA GLN A 249 18.37 19.31 12.20
C GLN A 249 18.13 20.77 12.60
N GLU A 250 16.91 21.13 13.02
CA GLU A 250 16.56 22.49 13.44
C GLU A 250 17.35 22.90 14.70
N GLU A 251 17.55 21.98 15.66
CA GLU A 251 18.39 22.23 16.84
C GLU A 251 19.87 22.42 16.47
N PHE A 252 20.39 21.61 15.54
CA PHE A 252 21.75 21.75 15.02
C PHE A 252 21.95 23.12 14.35
N ASP A 253 21.02 23.54 13.51
CA ASP A 253 21.03 24.85 12.85
C ASP A 253 20.81 26.03 13.81
N GLY A 254 20.42 25.77 15.06
CA GLY A 254 20.18 26.81 16.07
C GLY A 254 18.82 27.50 15.93
N ARG A 255 17.86 26.88 15.24
CA ARG A 255 16.50 27.37 15.06
C ARG A 255 15.63 27.03 16.27
N THR A 256 15.97 27.62 17.43
CA THR A 256 15.39 27.26 18.74
C THR A 256 13.86 27.31 18.80
N ALA A 257 13.21 28.28 18.13
CA ALA A 257 11.76 28.38 18.13
C ALA A 257 11.10 27.19 17.41
N ALA A 258 11.62 26.82 16.23
CA ALA A 258 11.15 25.68 15.46
C ALA A 258 11.45 24.35 16.17
N SER A 259 12.68 24.18 16.69
CA SER A 259 13.06 22.97 17.41
C SER A 259 12.21 22.75 18.67
N ASN A 260 11.88 23.81 19.43
CA ASN A 260 11.02 23.69 20.61
C ASN A 260 9.57 23.32 20.24
N ALA A 261 9.07 23.80 19.11
CA ALA A 261 7.76 23.44 18.60
C ALA A 261 7.72 21.96 18.17
N LEU A 262 8.81 21.45 17.57
CA LEU A 262 8.97 20.02 17.26
C LEU A 262 9.03 19.14 18.51
N VAL A 263 9.74 19.55 19.56
CA VAL A 263 9.72 18.85 20.86
C VAL A 263 8.29 18.73 21.42
N THR A 264 7.46 19.78 21.23
CA THR A 264 6.05 19.73 21.62
C THR A 264 5.24 18.76 20.75
N ALA A 265 5.51 18.73 19.44
CA ALA A 265 4.89 17.79 18.51
C ALA A 265 5.26 16.33 18.85
N GLU A 266 6.52 16.04 19.14
CA GLU A 266 7.02 14.73 19.60
C GLU A 266 6.41 14.30 20.93
N ALA A 267 6.23 15.22 21.89
CA ALA A 267 5.53 14.94 23.13
C ALA A 267 4.06 14.54 22.86
N GLY A 268 3.42 15.19 21.89
CA GLY A 268 2.10 14.81 21.40
C GLY A 268 2.08 13.41 20.79
N ASN A 269 3.04 13.07 19.93
CA ASN A 269 3.18 11.73 19.36
C ASN A 269 3.44 10.67 20.43
N THR A 270 4.29 10.96 21.42
CA THR A 270 4.55 10.08 22.57
C THR A 270 3.27 9.81 23.36
N ALA A 271 2.42 10.82 23.55
CA ALA A 271 1.11 10.65 24.20
C ALA A 271 0.17 9.74 23.40
N ASP A 272 0.19 9.84 22.06
CA ASP A 272 -0.60 8.97 21.19
C ASP A 272 -0.08 7.53 21.18
N PHE A 273 1.24 7.34 21.19
CA PHE A 273 1.89 6.03 21.40
C PHE A 273 1.49 5.41 22.73
N LYS A 274 1.54 6.19 23.81
CA LYS A 274 1.11 5.78 25.14
C LYS A 274 -0.35 5.35 25.13
N ALA A 275 -1.24 6.11 24.47
CA ALA A 275 -2.66 5.78 24.35
C ALA A 275 -2.87 4.47 23.55
N ALA A 276 -2.13 4.26 22.47
CA ALA A 276 -2.17 3.03 21.69
C ALA A 276 -1.73 1.82 22.52
N ILE A 277 -0.63 1.94 23.28
CA ILE A 277 -0.15 0.87 24.18
C ILE A 277 -1.17 0.62 25.30
N ALA A 278 -1.75 1.66 25.89
CA ALA A 278 -2.78 1.53 26.92
C ALA A 278 -4.01 0.74 26.42
N SER A 279 -4.38 0.89 25.14
CA SER A 279 -5.51 0.16 24.55
C SER A 279 -5.30 -1.36 24.47
N VAL A 280 -4.03 -1.80 24.44
CA VAL A 280 -3.65 -3.23 24.33
C VAL A 280 -3.23 -3.80 25.68
N TYR A 281 -2.36 -3.09 26.40
CA TYR A 281 -1.64 -3.55 27.60
C TYR A 281 -2.06 -2.83 28.90
N GLY A 282 -3.03 -1.91 28.83
CA GLY A 282 -3.49 -1.15 29.99
C GLY A 282 -2.54 -0.03 30.44
N ASN A 283 -2.98 0.75 31.42
CA ASN A 283 -2.26 1.95 31.88
C ASN A 283 -0.87 1.63 32.47
N ASP A 284 -0.71 0.48 33.12
CA ASP A 284 0.57 0.10 33.72
C ASP A 284 1.64 -0.16 32.64
N GLY A 285 1.27 -0.88 31.57
CA GLY A 285 2.15 -1.09 30.42
C GLY A 285 2.48 0.22 29.70
N ALA A 286 1.50 1.11 29.57
CA ALA A 286 1.68 2.42 28.95
C ALA A 286 2.60 3.35 29.76
N ASN A 287 2.49 3.34 31.10
CA ASN A 287 3.38 4.12 31.97
C ASN A 287 4.81 3.54 31.99
N ALA A 288 4.96 2.21 31.91
CA ALA A 288 6.26 1.58 31.78
C ALA A 288 6.94 1.94 30.45
N PHE A 289 6.20 1.94 29.35
CA PHE A 289 6.66 2.42 28.05
C PHE A 289 7.20 3.86 28.13
N GLU A 290 6.37 4.80 28.59
CA GLU A 290 6.70 6.24 28.61
C GLU A 290 7.98 6.51 29.42
N LYS A 291 8.15 5.82 30.55
CA LYS A 291 9.34 5.97 31.39
C LYS A 291 10.63 5.63 30.64
N ILE A 292 10.63 4.55 29.87
CA ILE A 292 11.77 4.09 29.06
C ILE A 292 11.97 5.05 27.87
N TRP A 293 10.86 5.42 27.22
CA TRP A 293 10.84 6.21 25.98
C TRP A 293 11.35 7.65 26.15
N VAL A 294 10.99 8.35 27.22
CA VAL A 294 11.33 9.79 27.31
C VAL A 294 12.80 10.01 27.70
N THR A 295 13.32 9.22 28.64
CA THR A 295 14.59 9.56 29.33
C THR A 295 15.83 9.31 28.48
N ASN A 296 15.92 8.14 27.86
CA ASN A 296 17.13 7.67 27.18
C ASN A 296 16.95 7.51 25.66
N HIS A 297 15.81 7.94 25.13
CA HIS A 297 15.56 8.03 23.69
C HIS A 297 15.33 9.49 23.28
N VAL A 298 14.17 10.07 23.58
CA VAL A 298 13.84 11.47 23.17
C VAL A 298 14.88 12.48 23.68
N ASN A 299 15.13 12.53 24.99
CA ASN A 299 16.09 13.49 25.55
C ASN A 299 17.54 13.18 25.14
N ALA A 300 17.87 11.91 24.87
CA ALA A 300 19.21 11.52 24.46
C ALA A 300 19.55 12.04 23.06
N GLN A 301 18.57 12.11 22.14
CA GLN A 301 18.79 12.65 20.80
C GLN A 301 19.15 14.15 20.83
N SER A 302 18.47 14.98 21.65
CA SER A 302 18.88 16.39 21.81
C SER A 302 20.27 16.55 22.44
N ASP A 303 20.63 15.69 23.40
CA ASP A 303 21.98 15.70 23.97
C ASP A 303 23.05 15.28 22.94
N TYR A 304 22.71 14.36 22.04
CA TYR A 304 23.55 13.97 20.91
C TYR A 304 23.78 15.15 19.95
N VAL A 305 22.73 15.89 19.61
CA VAL A 305 22.82 17.10 18.77
C VAL A 305 23.78 18.12 19.38
N LYS A 306 23.65 18.39 20.69
CA LYS A 306 24.55 19.32 21.39
C LYS A 306 26.00 18.84 21.35
N ALA A 307 26.24 17.54 21.54
CA ALA A 307 27.58 16.98 21.48
C ALA A 307 28.22 17.11 20.08
N VAL A 308 27.46 16.80 19.03
CA VAL A 308 27.90 16.96 17.64
C VAL A 308 28.18 18.42 17.31
N LYS A 309 27.25 19.33 17.66
CA LYS A 309 27.38 20.77 17.42
C LYS A 309 28.58 21.39 18.11
N ASN A 310 28.90 20.94 19.32
CA ASN A 310 30.03 21.42 20.11
C ASN A 310 31.35 20.69 19.80
N ASN A 311 31.33 19.70 18.89
CA ASN A 311 32.45 18.81 18.61
C ASN A 311 33.03 18.16 19.89
N ASP A 312 32.14 17.79 20.83
CA ASP A 312 32.51 17.20 22.12
C ASP A 312 32.44 15.68 22.05
N ALA A 313 33.59 15.06 21.78
CA ALA A 313 33.72 13.61 21.67
C ALA A 313 33.39 12.87 22.99
N THR A 314 33.59 13.50 24.16
CA THR A 314 33.31 12.87 25.46
C THR A 314 31.82 12.86 25.73
N ALA A 315 31.15 14.00 25.51
CA ALA A 315 29.69 14.08 25.61
C ALA A 315 29.02 13.13 24.61
N ARG A 316 29.52 13.08 23.36
CA ARG A 316 29.00 12.18 22.33
C ARG A 316 29.05 10.72 22.78
N ALA A 317 30.22 10.23 23.21
CA ALA A 317 30.37 8.85 23.68
C ALA A 317 29.49 8.53 24.91
N ALA A 318 29.27 9.51 25.79
CA ALA A 318 28.39 9.36 26.95
C ALA A 318 26.91 9.22 26.54
N VAL A 319 26.47 9.94 25.51
CA VAL A 319 25.11 9.86 24.96
C VAL A 319 24.90 8.56 24.19
N GLU A 320 25.85 8.16 23.34
CA GLU A 320 25.83 6.88 22.60
C GLU A 320 25.63 5.70 23.57
N LYS A 321 26.35 5.70 24.70
CA LYS A 321 26.18 4.68 25.75
C LYS A 321 24.78 4.68 26.39
N ARG A 322 24.13 5.84 26.54
CA ARG A 322 22.75 5.92 27.05
C ARG A 322 21.76 5.33 26.06
N ILE A 323 21.95 5.62 24.77
CA ILE A 323 21.15 5.07 23.67
C ILE A 323 21.30 3.54 23.61
N ASP A 324 22.52 3.01 23.72
CA ASP A 324 22.76 1.55 23.82
C ASP A 324 22.00 0.92 25.00
N GLY A 325 22.02 1.59 26.15
CA GLY A 325 21.23 1.20 27.32
C GLY A 325 19.72 1.16 27.02
N PHE A 326 19.20 2.21 26.38
CA PHE A 326 17.81 2.28 25.94
C PHE A 326 17.42 1.11 25.04
N THR A 327 18.21 0.79 24.00
CA THR A 327 17.89 -0.32 23.09
C THR A 327 17.77 -1.66 23.84
N THR A 328 18.60 -1.87 24.86
CA THR A 328 18.58 -3.07 25.70
C THR A 328 17.34 -3.11 26.60
N GLU A 329 17.05 -1.99 27.29
CA GLU A 329 15.90 -1.86 28.19
C GLU A 329 14.59 -1.98 27.43
N PHE A 330 14.47 -1.28 26.31
CA PHE A 330 13.26 -1.27 25.50
C PHE A 330 13.01 -2.62 24.82
N ALA A 331 14.06 -3.29 24.31
CA ALA A 331 13.92 -4.65 23.80
C ALA A 331 13.48 -5.65 24.88
N THR A 332 13.98 -5.51 26.11
CA THR A 332 13.57 -6.35 27.25
C THR A 332 12.10 -6.10 27.60
N PHE A 333 11.67 -4.84 27.57
CA PHE A 333 10.27 -4.46 27.78
C PHE A 333 9.36 -5.07 26.70
N LEU A 334 9.70 -4.93 25.41
CA LEU A 334 8.90 -5.47 24.32
C LEU A 334 8.82 -7.00 24.34
N ASP A 335 9.92 -7.68 24.61
CA ASP A 335 9.97 -9.14 24.77
C ASP A 335 9.01 -9.61 25.88
N SER A 336 9.07 -8.96 27.04
CA SER A 336 8.21 -9.27 28.19
C SER A 336 6.74 -8.96 27.89
N ALA A 337 6.45 -7.77 27.36
CA ALA A 337 5.08 -7.31 27.09
C ALA A 337 4.39 -8.18 26.03
N THR A 338 5.12 -8.58 24.99
CA THR A 338 4.61 -9.42 23.89
C THR A 338 4.62 -10.92 24.20
N ALA A 339 4.99 -11.31 25.44
CA ALA A 339 5.13 -12.71 25.85
C ALA A 339 6.09 -13.52 24.94
N GLY A 340 7.21 -12.90 24.53
CA GLY A 340 8.24 -13.50 23.69
C GLY A 340 7.91 -13.54 22.19
N ASN A 341 6.75 -13.00 21.76
CA ASN A 341 6.41 -12.93 20.34
C ASN A 341 7.25 -11.91 19.56
N LEU A 342 7.91 -10.98 20.26
CA LEU A 342 9.01 -10.17 19.74
C LEU A 342 10.28 -10.45 20.57
N PRO A 343 11.13 -11.40 20.16
CA PRO A 343 12.28 -11.82 20.97
C PRO A 343 13.25 -10.67 21.26
N LYS A 344 13.72 -10.57 22.52
CA LYS A 344 14.66 -9.52 22.96
C LYS A 344 15.83 -9.31 22.01
N ALA A 345 16.50 -10.37 21.56
CA ALA A 345 17.68 -10.25 20.70
C ALA A 345 17.36 -9.58 19.35
N ALA A 346 16.24 -9.97 18.72
CA ALA A 346 15.79 -9.39 17.46
C ALA A 346 15.32 -7.93 17.67
N GLY A 347 14.58 -7.67 18.76
CA GLY A 347 14.15 -6.32 19.13
C GLY A 347 15.34 -5.40 19.37
N GLN A 348 16.35 -5.84 20.11
CA GLN A 348 17.55 -5.05 20.40
C GLN A 348 18.33 -4.76 19.12
N GLN A 349 18.54 -5.76 18.25
CA GLN A 349 19.23 -5.55 16.98
C GLN A 349 18.51 -4.52 16.09
N ALA A 350 17.18 -4.60 16.00
CA ALA A 350 16.39 -3.65 15.22
C ALA A 350 16.48 -2.23 15.79
N LEU A 351 16.38 -2.08 17.11
CA LEU A 351 16.51 -0.79 17.79
C LEU A 351 17.91 -0.21 17.62
N THR A 352 18.97 -0.99 17.84
CA THR A 352 20.36 -0.53 17.60
C THR A 352 20.57 -0.09 16.16
N THR A 353 20.01 -0.81 15.18
CA THR A 353 20.09 -0.42 13.77
C THR A 353 19.40 0.93 13.54
N HIS A 354 18.21 1.11 14.08
CA HIS A 354 17.45 2.35 14.00
C HIS A 354 18.18 3.54 14.65
N GLU A 355 18.64 3.39 15.89
CA GLU A 355 19.33 4.46 16.61
C GLU A 355 20.63 4.89 15.91
N ASN A 356 21.37 3.93 15.34
CA ASN A 356 22.55 4.22 14.54
C ASN A 356 22.20 4.97 13.25
N GLN A 357 21.06 4.63 12.60
CA GLN A 357 20.59 5.35 11.42
C GLN A 357 20.22 6.80 11.77
N VAL A 358 19.49 7.04 12.86
CA VAL A 358 19.12 8.40 13.32
C VAL A 358 20.37 9.25 13.57
N GLN A 359 21.36 8.70 14.28
CA GLN A 359 22.63 9.38 14.53
C GLN A 359 23.39 9.70 13.23
N ASN A 360 23.43 8.75 12.30
CA ASN A 360 24.09 8.92 11.01
C ASN A 360 23.41 9.99 10.13
N VAL A 361 22.08 10.15 10.20
CA VAL A 361 21.37 11.25 9.53
C VAL A 361 21.95 12.60 9.99
N LEU A 362 22.08 12.81 11.29
CA LEU A 362 22.63 14.04 11.84
C LEU A 362 24.12 14.20 11.53
N ASP A 363 24.93 13.16 11.69
CA ASP A 363 26.37 13.23 11.40
C ASP A 363 26.63 13.66 9.94
N GLN A 364 25.90 13.07 9.00
CA GLN A 364 25.98 13.43 7.58
C GLN A 364 25.49 14.87 7.34
N TYR A 365 24.42 15.28 8.03
CA TYR A 365 23.90 16.65 7.96
C TYR A 365 24.92 17.67 8.47
N ALA A 366 25.51 17.42 9.65
CA ALA A 366 26.51 18.27 10.29
C ALA A 366 27.80 18.37 9.45
N ALA A 367 28.15 17.30 8.74
CA ALA A 367 29.27 17.28 7.79
C ALA A 367 28.97 18.01 6.46
N GLY A 368 27.74 18.50 6.24
CA GLY A 368 27.30 19.13 4.99
C GLY A 368 27.02 18.14 3.85
N ASN A 369 26.98 16.84 4.14
CA ASN A 369 26.67 15.78 3.18
C ASN A 369 25.15 15.58 3.08
N TYR A 370 24.43 16.61 2.67
CA TYR A 370 22.96 16.64 2.71
C TYR A 370 22.31 15.52 1.87
N ASP A 371 22.82 15.25 0.65
CA ASP A 371 22.32 14.15 -0.18
C ASP A 371 22.38 12.79 0.54
N ALA A 372 23.48 12.52 1.26
CA ALA A 372 23.64 11.30 2.04
C ALA A 372 22.69 11.30 3.24
N SER A 373 22.59 12.43 3.95
CA SER A 373 21.69 12.59 5.11
C SER A 373 20.24 12.30 4.75
N TYR A 374 19.72 12.88 3.67
CA TYR A 374 18.37 12.61 3.19
C TYR A 374 18.19 11.17 2.71
N THR A 375 19.20 10.56 2.07
CA THR A 375 19.15 9.14 1.69
C THR A 375 19.01 8.24 2.92
N THR A 376 19.87 8.43 3.92
CA THR A 376 19.82 7.70 5.20
C THR A 376 18.50 7.95 5.93
N ASN A 377 17.99 9.18 5.88
CA ASN A 377 16.71 9.54 6.51
C ASN A 377 15.54 8.76 5.89
N ARG A 378 15.47 8.71 4.55
CA ARG A 378 14.44 7.94 3.84
C ARG A 378 14.52 6.44 4.13
N GLU A 379 15.74 5.89 4.20
CA GLU A 379 15.95 4.50 4.60
C GLU A 379 15.47 4.24 6.03
N GLY A 380 15.80 5.13 6.99
CA GLY A 380 15.33 5.04 8.37
C GLY A 380 13.82 5.18 8.50
N PHE A 381 13.20 6.09 7.73
CA PHE A 381 11.75 6.26 7.68
C PHE A 381 11.05 4.98 7.22
N LYS A 382 11.57 4.34 6.16
CA LYS A 382 11.07 3.05 5.66
C LYS A 382 11.15 1.93 6.70
N VAL A 383 12.20 1.89 7.53
CA VAL A 383 12.36 0.89 8.60
C VAL A 383 11.20 0.93 9.59
N MET A 384 10.58 2.08 9.84
CA MET A 384 9.46 2.23 10.78
C MET A 384 8.22 1.39 10.40
N PHE A 385 8.04 1.10 9.11
CA PHE A 385 6.97 0.22 8.62
C PHE A 385 7.26 -1.26 8.93
N GLY A 386 8.53 -1.64 9.01
CA GLY A 386 8.95 -2.95 9.51
C GLY A 386 8.74 -3.08 11.02
N VAL A 387 8.98 -2.00 11.77
CA VAL A 387 8.71 -1.96 13.23
C VAL A 387 7.21 -2.12 13.51
N GLY A 388 6.36 -1.36 12.81
CA GLY A 388 4.90 -1.48 12.95
C GLY A 388 4.37 -2.87 12.56
N GLN A 389 4.95 -3.48 11.52
CA GLN A 389 4.65 -4.87 11.14
C GLN A 389 5.05 -5.87 12.24
N ALA A 390 6.27 -5.80 12.75
CA ALA A 390 6.78 -6.74 13.75
C ALA A 390 6.00 -6.64 15.07
N LEU A 391 5.77 -5.43 15.57
CA LEU A 391 5.00 -5.20 16.79
C LEU A 391 3.52 -5.57 16.60
N GLY A 392 2.92 -5.20 15.47
CA GLY A 392 1.55 -5.59 15.13
C GLY A 392 1.39 -7.11 15.07
N ASN A 393 2.36 -7.82 14.47
CA ASN A 393 2.36 -9.28 14.41
C ASN A 393 2.47 -9.91 15.80
N ALA A 394 3.33 -9.38 16.68
CA ALA A 394 3.47 -9.85 18.04
C ALA A 394 2.17 -9.67 18.85
N ILE A 395 1.52 -8.51 18.75
CA ILE A 395 0.25 -8.20 19.41
C ILE A 395 -0.89 -9.09 18.89
N VAL A 396 -1.03 -9.22 17.56
CA VAL A 396 -2.09 -10.06 16.95
C VAL A 396 -1.86 -11.55 17.24
N THR A 397 -0.61 -11.98 17.41
CA THR A 397 -0.30 -13.35 17.85
C THR A 397 -0.74 -13.58 19.29
N GLN A 398 -0.44 -12.62 20.19
CA GLN A 398 -0.78 -12.70 21.60
C GLN A 398 -2.29 -12.59 21.87
N PHE A 399 -3.02 -11.76 21.12
CA PHE A 399 -4.43 -11.45 21.35
C PHE A 399 -5.32 -11.71 20.13
N ASN A 400 -5.10 -12.81 19.41
CA ASN A 400 -5.72 -13.06 18.10
C ASN A 400 -7.25 -12.89 18.12
N ASP A 401 -7.92 -13.39 19.15
CA ASP A 401 -9.38 -13.35 19.29
C ASP A 401 -9.96 -11.92 19.25
N LYS A 402 -9.17 -10.90 19.62
CA LYS A 402 -9.59 -9.48 19.55
C LYS A 402 -9.62 -8.94 18.11
N PHE A 403 -8.86 -9.57 17.22
CA PHE A 403 -8.62 -9.12 15.84
C PHE A 403 -9.31 -9.98 14.78
N GLN A 404 -9.84 -11.16 15.16
CA GLN A 404 -10.60 -11.98 14.23
C GLN A 404 -11.88 -11.26 13.77
N GLU A 405 -12.24 -11.51 12.52
CA GLU A 405 -13.47 -11.01 11.92
C GLU A 405 -14.33 -12.18 11.42
N PRO A 406 -15.67 -12.03 11.43
CA PRO A 406 -16.56 -13.02 10.84
C PRO A 406 -16.18 -13.23 9.37
N THR A 407 -15.98 -14.48 8.97
CA THR A 407 -15.94 -14.77 7.55
C THR A 407 -17.36 -14.66 7.00
N THR A 408 -17.62 -13.67 6.14
CA THR A 408 -18.58 -13.91 5.07
C THR A 408 -17.98 -15.04 4.22
N PRO A 409 -18.71 -16.13 3.93
CA PRO A 409 -18.21 -17.15 3.02
C PRO A 409 -17.72 -16.42 1.78
N ALA A 410 -16.44 -16.61 1.42
CA ALA A 410 -15.95 -16.09 0.17
C ALA A 410 -16.96 -16.53 -0.91
N PRO A 411 -17.47 -15.62 -1.76
CA PRO A 411 -18.18 -16.05 -2.95
C PRO A 411 -17.27 -17.08 -3.61
N ALA A 412 -17.80 -18.25 -3.95
CA ALA A 412 -17.00 -19.24 -4.66
C ALA A 412 -16.32 -18.53 -5.84
N PRO A 413 -15.00 -18.75 -6.08
CA PRO A 413 -14.30 -18.10 -7.18
C PRO A 413 -15.18 -18.20 -8.42
N VAL A 414 -15.36 -17.08 -9.13
CA VAL A 414 -16.25 -17.03 -10.29
C VAL A 414 -15.56 -17.80 -11.41
N MET A 415 -15.79 -19.10 -11.45
CA MET A 415 -15.17 -19.98 -12.44
C MET A 415 -15.88 -19.81 -13.77
N THR A 416 -15.15 -19.45 -14.83
CA THR A 416 -15.69 -19.61 -16.18
C THR A 416 -15.63 -21.09 -16.54
N THR A 417 -16.77 -21.68 -16.88
CA THR A 417 -16.91 -23.07 -17.28
C THR A 417 -17.39 -23.15 -18.73
N VAL A 418 -16.63 -23.79 -19.60
CA VAL A 418 -17.06 -24.10 -20.98
C VAL A 418 -17.21 -25.61 -21.11
N TRP A 419 -18.43 -26.07 -21.37
CA TRP A 419 -18.74 -27.48 -21.57
C TRP A 419 -19.17 -27.75 -23.01
N MET A 420 -18.66 -28.83 -23.58
CA MET A 420 -19.03 -29.36 -24.90
C MET A 420 -18.91 -30.88 -24.92
N GLN A 421 -19.43 -31.52 -25.96
CA GLN A 421 -19.39 -32.97 -26.09
C GLN A 421 -19.09 -33.39 -27.52
N LEU A 422 -18.28 -34.45 -27.67
CA LEU A 422 -18.00 -35.05 -28.99
C LEU A 422 -19.28 -35.36 -29.74
N ASN A 423 -19.30 -35.00 -31.04
CA ASN A 423 -20.43 -35.20 -31.95
C ASN A 423 -21.75 -34.52 -31.51
N SER A 424 -21.70 -33.62 -30.54
CA SER A 424 -22.83 -32.80 -30.09
C SER A 424 -22.62 -31.35 -30.48
N LYS A 425 -23.71 -30.67 -30.86
CA LYS A 425 -23.70 -29.23 -31.12
C LYS A 425 -23.93 -28.42 -29.84
N MET A 426 -24.21 -29.05 -28.72
CA MET A 426 -24.49 -28.35 -27.47
C MET A 426 -23.22 -27.73 -26.90
N LEU A 427 -23.30 -26.44 -26.58
CA LEU A 427 -22.28 -25.67 -25.88
C LEU A 427 -22.92 -25.06 -24.64
N LYS A 428 -22.23 -25.17 -23.49
CA LYS A 428 -22.59 -24.43 -22.30
C LYS A 428 -21.43 -23.53 -21.91
N ILE A 429 -21.69 -22.24 -21.77
CA ILE A 429 -20.74 -21.27 -21.23
C ILE A 429 -21.37 -20.76 -19.95
N ASN A 430 -20.79 -21.13 -18.82
CA ASN A 430 -21.38 -20.97 -17.49
C ASN A 430 -22.80 -21.58 -17.50
N ASP A 431 -23.80 -20.83 -17.07
CA ASP A 431 -25.20 -21.29 -17.04
C ASP A 431 -25.93 -21.14 -18.39
N LYS A 432 -25.29 -20.53 -19.40
CA LYS A 432 -25.92 -20.27 -20.69
C LYS A 432 -25.69 -21.43 -21.64
N THR A 433 -26.77 -22.04 -22.11
CA THR A 433 -26.74 -23.06 -23.16
C THR A 433 -26.97 -22.43 -24.53
N THR A 434 -26.11 -22.76 -25.49
CA THR A 434 -26.20 -22.38 -26.90
C THR A 434 -25.93 -23.58 -27.80
N ASN A 435 -26.27 -23.46 -29.09
CA ASN A 435 -25.91 -24.47 -30.08
C ASN A 435 -24.81 -23.95 -31.00
N MET A 436 -23.78 -24.76 -31.18
CA MET A 436 -22.76 -24.61 -32.21
C MET A 436 -23.34 -25.02 -33.56
N ASP A 437 -22.78 -24.48 -34.65
CA ASP A 437 -23.14 -24.92 -36.00
C ASP A 437 -22.33 -26.15 -36.46
N THR A 438 -21.27 -26.49 -35.74
CA THR A 438 -20.39 -27.66 -35.94
C THR A 438 -20.16 -28.40 -34.62
N THR A 439 -19.68 -29.64 -34.65
CA THR A 439 -19.40 -30.45 -33.46
C THR A 439 -17.90 -30.57 -33.17
N PRO A 440 -17.49 -30.72 -31.89
CA PRO A 440 -16.20 -31.30 -31.54
C PRO A 440 -16.09 -32.72 -32.07
N VAL A 441 -14.90 -33.13 -32.50
CA VAL A 441 -14.67 -34.44 -33.14
C VAL A 441 -13.41 -35.12 -32.61
N LEU A 442 -13.44 -36.44 -32.53
CA LEU A 442 -12.24 -37.25 -32.32
C LEU A 442 -11.71 -37.68 -33.69
N TRP A 443 -10.52 -37.21 -34.04
CA TRP A 443 -9.88 -37.53 -35.32
C TRP A 443 -8.41 -37.91 -35.11
N LYS A 444 -7.99 -39.06 -35.63
CA LYS A 444 -6.63 -39.61 -35.47
C LYS A 444 -6.15 -39.57 -34.01
N ASN A 445 -6.99 -40.03 -33.08
CA ASN A 445 -6.71 -40.06 -31.64
C ASN A 445 -6.47 -38.67 -31.00
N THR A 446 -6.90 -37.60 -31.67
CA THR A 446 -6.84 -36.22 -31.16
C THR A 446 -8.24 -35.63 -31.12
N THR A 447 -8.60 -35.05 -29.99
CA THR A 447 -9.86 -34.31 -29.84
C THR A 447 -9.70 -32.93 -30.46
N TYR A 448 -10.57 -32.58 -31.41
CA TYR A 448 -10.63 -31.28 -32.04
C TYR A 448 -11.89 -30.53 -31.66
N ILE A 449 -11.75 -29.22 -31.49
CA ILE A 449 -12.80 -28.32 -31.05
C ILE A 449 -12.96 -27.18 -32.06
N PRO A 450 -14.21 -26.75 -32.34
CA PRO A 450 -14.48 -25.55 -33.12
C PRO A 450 -13.94 -24.29 -32.45
N LEU A 451 -12.94 -23.65 -33.06
CA LEU A 451 -12.24 -22.52 -32.45
C LEU A 451 -13.16 -21.34 -32.12
N ARG A 452 -14.12 -21.03 -33.00
CA ARG A 452 -15.03 -19.89 -32.83
C ARG A 452 -15.83 -19.96 -31.52
N PHE A 453 -16.41 -21.11 -31.23
CA PHE A 453 -17.30 -21.28 -30.09
C PHE A 453 -16.53 -21.36 -28.77
N LEU A 454 -15.30 -21.86 -28.86
CA LEU A 454 -14.33 -21.76 -27.79
C LEU A 454 -13.94 -20.29 -27.55
N SER A 455 -13.62 -19.51 -28.58
CA SER A 455 -13.22 -18.10 -28.41
C SER A 455 -14.30 -17.25 -27.77
N GLU A 456 -15.56 -17.51 -28.10
CA GLU A 456 -16.73 -16.92 -27.42
C GLU A 456 -16.81 -17.32 -25.93
N GLY A 457 -16.44 -18.56 -25.58
CA GLY A 457 -16.44 -19.05 -24.19
C GLY A 457 -15.25 -18.63 -23.34
N ILE A 458 -14.11 -18.31 -23.95
CA ILE A 458 -12.88 -17.92 -23.24
C ILE A 458 -12.58 -16.42 -23.32
N GLY A 459 -13.47 -15.61 -23.91
CA GLY A 459 -13.29 -14.16 -24.07
C GLY A 459 -12.24 -13.76 -25.11
N ALA A 460 -11.88 -14.64 -26.03
CA ALA A 460 -10.86 -14.38 -27.05
C ALA A 460 -11.47 -13.82 -28.34
N THR A 461 -10.73 -12.94 -29.01
CA THR A 461 -11.07 -12.43 -30.35
C THR A 461 -10.38 -13.27 -31.42
N VAL A 462 -11.12 -13.70 -32.44
CA VAL A 462 -10.60 -14.51 -33.55
C VAL A 462 -10.71 -13.76 -34.87
N LYS A 463 -9.61 -13.71 -35.62
CA LYS A 463 -9.53 -13.20 -36.99
C LYS A 463 -9.12 -14.32 -37.95
N TRP A 464 -9.69 -14.29 -39.16
CA TRP A 464 -9.37 -15.21 -40.24
C TRP A 464 -8.90 -14.45 -41.47
N ASP A 465 -7.69 -14.75 -41.93
CA ASP A 465 -7.16 -14.30 -43.21
C ASP A 465 -7.30 -15.44 -44.24
N LYS A 466 -8.22 -15.23 -45.19
CA LYS A 466 -8.48 -16.19 -46.26
C LYS A 466 -7.32 -16.34 -47.24
N LYS A 467 -6.56 -15.26 -47.52
CA LYS A 467 -5.45 -15.28 -48.48
C LYS A 467 -4.24 -16.00 -47.89
N ALA A 468 -3.95 -15.75 -46.62
CA ALA A 468 -2.88 -16.41 -45.88
C ALA A 468 -3.26 -17.80 -45.35
N GLN A 469 -4.55 -18.18 -45.38
CA GLN A 469 -5.09 -19.37 -44.70
C GLN A 469 -4.71 -19.40 -43.22
N GLN A 470 -4.75 -18.22 -42.59
CA GLN A 470 -4.22 -17.96 -41.26
C GLN A 470 -5.33 -17.56 -40.29
N VAL A 471 -5.26 -18.09 -39.08
CA VAL A 471 -6.11 -17.70 -37.96
C VAL A 471 -5.26 -16.97 -36.93
N THR A 472 -5.76 -15.85 -36.42
CA THR A 472 -5.18 -15.11 -35.30
C THR A 472 -6.16 -15.11 -34.13
N VAL A 473 -5.72 -15.53 -32.95
CA VAL A 473 -6.48 -15.53 -31.70
C VAL A 473 -5.81 -14.56 -30.73
N MET A 474 -6.58 -13.62 -30.18
CA MET A 474 -6.11 -12.67 -29.17
C MET A 474 -6.87 -12.94 -27.87
N ALA A 475 -6.16 -13.38 -26.83
CA ALA A 475 -6.73 -13.77 -25.54
C ALA A 475 -5.95 -13.08 -24.41
N GLY A 476 -6.48 -11.98 -23.87
CA GLY A 476 -5.71 -11.12 -22.96
C GLY A 476 -4.49 -10.53 -23.68
N ASP A 477 -3.31 -10.71 -23.09
CA ASP A 477 -2.02 -10.25 -23.63
C ASP A 477 -1.42 -11.23 -24.66
N ASP A 478 -1.99 -12.44 -24.81
CA ASP A 478 -1.46 -13.46 -25.71
C ASP A 478 -2.06 -13.37 -27.11
N THR A 479 -1.19 -13.44 -28.13
CA THR A 479 -1.53 -13.54 -29.55
C THR A 479 -1.04 -14.87 -30.12
N LEU A 480 -1.97 -15.65 -30.68
CA LEU A 480 -1.70 -16.98 -31.23
C LEU A 480 -2.04 -16.98 -32.72
N GLU A 481 -1.11 -17.40 -33.56
CA GLU A 481 -1.26 -17.46 -35.00
C GLU A 481 -1.00 -18.86 -35.54
N PHE A 482 -1.85 -19.35 -36.44
CA PHE A 482 -1.67 -20.66 -37.05
C PHE A 482 -2.26 -20.74 -38.45
N TRP A 483 -1.70 -21.63 -39.25
CA TRP A 483 -2.02 -21.82 -40.66
C TRP A 483 -2.71 -23.17 -40.88
N VAL A 484 -3.74 -23.16 -41.72
CA VAL A 484 -4.48 -24.39 -42.07
C VAL A 484 -3.53 -25.39 -42.76
N ASN A 485 -3.66 -26.66 -42.39
CA ASN A 485 -2.82 -27.77 -42.84
C ASN A 485 -1.33 -27.67 -42.44
N ASN A 486 -1.00 -26.83 -41.45
CA ASN A 486 0.33 -26.74 -40.86
C ASN A 486 0.31 -27.30 -39.42
N ASN A 487 1.45 -27.83 -38.95
CA ASN A 487 1.65 -28.31 -37.58
C ASN A 487 2.48 -27.34 -36.72
N VAL A 488 2.84 -26.19 -37.27
CA VAL A 488 3.52 -25.08 -36.58
C VAL A 488 2.54 -23.94 -36.35
N MET A 489 2.68 -23.30 -35.20
CA MET A 489 1.97 -22.08 -34.81
C MET A 489 2.95 -21.06 -34.23
N GLU A 490 2.54 -19.80 -34.12
CA GLU A 490 3.26 -18.76 -33.39
C GLU A 490 2.47 -18.34 -32.15
N VAL A 491 3.14 -18.27 -31.00
CA VAL A 491 2.60 -17.72 -29.75
C VAL A 491 3.47 -16.54 -29.37
N ASN A 492 2.89 -15.33 -29.36
CA ASN A 492 3.59 -14.09 -29.08
C ASN A 492 4.87 -13.93 -29.95
N GLY A 493 4.77 -14.29 -31.23
CA GLY A 493 5.87 -14.26 -32.20
C GLY A 493 6.86 -15.42 -32.11
N VAL A 494 6.68 -16.38 -31.19
CA VAL A 494 7.55 -17.56 -31.04
C VAL A 494 6.93 -18.78 -31.69
N LYS A 495 7.64 -19.39 -32.66
CA LYS A 495 7.19 -20.63 -33.32
C LYS A 495 7.18 -21.83 -32.37
N LYS A 496 6.04 -22.52 -32.28
CA LYS A 496 5.83 -23.77 -31.52
C LYS A 496 5.26 -24.86 -32.43
N ASN A 497 5.73 -26.09 -32.24
CA ASN A 497 5.13 -27.27 -32.86
C ASN A 497 3.98 -27.77 -31.98
N VAL A 498 2.78 -27.90 -32.54
CA VAL A 498 1.58 -28.32 -31.80
C VAL A 498 1.24 -29.80 -32.00
N GLY A 499 2.06 -30.55 -32.74
CA GLY A 499 1.95 -32.01 -32.89
C GLY A 499 0.71 -32.51 -33.64
N ALA A 500 -0.20 -31.61 -34.02
CA ALA A 500 -1.44 -31.88 -34.72
C ALA A 500 -1.79 -30.70 -35.63
N THR A 501 -2.31 -31.01 -36.83
CA THR A 501 -2.64 -30.00 -37.85
C THR A 501 -3.98 -29.35 -37.59
N VAL A 502 -4.05 -28.02 -37.66
CA VAL A 502 -5.32 -27.30 -37.72
C VAL A 502 -5.95 -27.50 -39.11
N PHE A 503 -7.25 -27.76 -39.16
CA PHE A 503 -7.96 -27.95 -40.43
C PHE A 503 -9.30 -27.22 -40.45
N VAL A 504 -9.82 -26.98 -41.64
CA VAL A 504 -11.19 -26.50 -41.85
C VAL A 504 -12.06 -27.71 -42.17
N ASN A 505 -13.13 -27.92 -41.42
CA ASN A 505 -14.02 -29.05 -41.66
C ASN A 505 -15.02 -28.79 -42.80
N LYS A 506 -15.85 -29.79 -43.11
CA LYS A 506 -16.89 -29.72 -44.15
C LYS A 506 -17.92 -28.60 -43.94
N ASP A 507 -18.08 -28.13 -42.70
CA ASP A 507 -19.00 -27.05 -42.33
C ASP A 507 -18.32 -25.67 -42.44
N GLY A 508 -17.09 -25.60 -42.95
CA GLY A 508 -16.33 -24.37 -43.11
C GLY A 508 -15.77 -23.81 -41.80
N ARG A 509 -15.65 -24.64 -40.76
CA ARG A 509 -15.21 -24.23 -39.42
C ARG A 509 -13.81 -24.74 -39.11
N THR A 510 -12.95 -23.84 -38.62
CA THR A 510 -11.61 -24.16 -38.12
C THR A 510 -11.69 -25.05 -36.88
N GLN A 511 -11.02 -26.18 -36.95
CA GLN A 511 -10.91 -27.19 -35.90
C GLN A 511 -9.48 -27.18 -35.33
N VAL A 512 -9.36 -26.98 -34.01
CA VAL A 512 -8.08 -26.94 -33.31
C VAL A 512 -7.97 -28.09 -32.29
N PRO A 513 -6.77 -28.66 -32.07
CA PRO A 513 -6.58 -29.69 -31.05
C PRO A 513 -6.92 -29.17 -29.65
N LEU A 514 -7.64 -29.94 -28.83
CA LEU A 514 -8.00 -29.52 -27.46
C LEU A 514 -6.77 -29.21 -26.59
N ARG A 515 -5.67 -29.93 -26.79
CA ARG A 515 -4.40 -29.74 -26.06
C ARG A 515 -3.86 -28.31 -26.15
N PHE A 516 -4.09 -27.64 -27.29
CA PHE A 516 -3.74 -26.23 -27.48
C PHE A 516 -4.33 -25.33 -26.38
N ILE A 517 -5.53 -25.65 -25.89
CA ILE A 517 -6.22 -24.86 -24.86
C ILE A 517 -5.66 -25.10 -23.47
N ALA A 518 -5.37 -26.37 -23.16
CA ALA A 518 -4.77 -26.74 -21.90
C ALA A 518 -3.37 -26.13 -21.73
N GLU A 519 -2.52 -26.30 -22.74
CA GLU A 519 -1.08 -26.03 -22.62
C GLU A 519 -0.70 -24.59 -22.95
N LEU A 520 -1.46 -23.90 -23.81
CA LEU A 520 -1.06 -22.57 -24.30
C LEU A 520 -1.89 -21.43 -23.72
N LEU A 521 -3.12 -21.69 -23.29
CA LEU A 521 -4.01 -20.68 -22.69
C LEU A 521 -4.21 -20.87 -21.18
N ASN A 522 -3.56 -21.89 -20.61
CA ASN A 522 -3.56 -22.24 -19.20
C ASN A 522 -4.98 -22.45 -18.63
N TRP A 523 -5.81 -23.20 -19.36
CA TRP A 523 -7.14 -23.63 -18.91
C TRP A 523 -7.07 -25.07 -18.38
N ASP A 524 -7.79 -25.35 -17.30
CA ASP A 524 -7.95 -26.72 -16.82
C ASP A 524 -8.90 -27.47 -17.74
N VAL A 525 -8.50 -28.67 -18.17
CA VAL A 525 -9.28 -29.49 -19.11
C VAL A 525 -9.61 -30.83 -18.47
N LYS A 526 -10.90 -31.12 -18.36
CA LYS A 526 -11.42 -32.46 -18.03
C LYS A 526 -12.07 -33.09 -19.25
N TRP A 527 -11.54 -34.22 -19.68
CA TRP A 527 -12.12 -35.03 -20.75
C TRP A 527 -12.69 -36.32 -20.15
N ALA A 528 -14.00 -36.54 -20.31
CA ALA A 528 -14.66 -37.74 -19.83
C ALA A 528 -14.76 -38.78 -20.95
N GLN A 529 -13.96 -39.83 -20.86
CA GLN A 529 -13.91 -40.90 -21.87
C GLN A 529 -15.25 -41.62 -22.07
N LYS A 530 -16.09 -41.70 -21.02
CA LYS A 530 -17.33 -42.46 -21.01
C LYS A 530 -18.40 -41.89 -21.94
N ASP A 531 -18.50 -40.56 -22.02
CA ASP A 531 -19.54 -39.86 -22.80
C ASP A 531 -18.98 -38.85 -23.80
N GLY A 532 -17.65 -38.69 -23.85
CA GLY A 532 -16.97 -37.76 -24.74
C GLY A 532 -17.16 -36.29 -24.36
N SER A 533 -17.56 -35.99 -23.12
CA SER A 533 -17.65 -34.61 -22.66
C SER A 533 -16.29 -33.98 -22.38
N ILE A 534 -16.21 -32.68 -22.66
CA ILE A 534 -15.04 -31.82 -22.50
C ILE A 534 -15.50 -30.66 -21.62
N THR A 535 -14.85 -30.48 -20.48
CA THR A 535 -15.08 -29.36 -19.56
C THR A 535 -13.79 -28.56 -19.45
N LEU A 536 -13.89 -27.27 -19.74
CA LEU A 536 -12.81 -26.29 -19.60
C LEU A 536 -13.16 -25.39 -18.41
N THR A 537 -12.22 -25.20 -17.49
CA THR A 537 -12.39 -24.29 -16.34
C THR A 537 -11.21 -23.35 -16.18
N LYS A 538 -11.49 -22.10 -15.78
CA LYS A 538 -10.47 -21.11 -15.42
C LYS A 538 -11.03 -20.16 -14.35
N SER A 539 -10.22 -19.83 -13.35
CA SER A 539 -10.55 -18.76 -12.39
C SER A 539 -10.48 -17.41 -13.11
N MET A 540 -11.41 -16.50 -12.80
CA MET A 540 -11.56 -15.21 -13.47
C MET A 540 -10.83 -14.09 -12.75
#